data_AF-A0A9W6E7K3-F1
#
_entry.id   AF-A0A9W6E7K3-F1
#
_cell.length_a   1.000
_cell.length_b   1.000
_cell.length_c   1.000
_cell.angle_alpha   90.00
_cell.angle_beta   90.00
_cell.angle_gamma   90.00
#
_symmetry.space_group_name_H-M   'P 1'
#
loop_
_entity.id
_entity.type
_entity.pdbx_description
1 polymer ?
#
loop_
_entity_poly.entity_id
_entity_poly.type
_entity_poly.pdbx_seq_one_letter_code
_entity_poly.pdbx_strand_id
1 'polypeptide(L)'
;MARCDLADPAARPLSTSPKTVASNSAAVANPTEVDWDGDADPSNPMNWSFWYRWCHIVVISLLTFVTSLGSSMLAPAVPDVMRSLGSDNAELESFVVSIYVIGYALGPLIAAPMSEIYGRSIVYNVSNVLFLGATIGCALSTNVGMFLVFRLISGCAGVTPLALGGGSIGDLMAPEKMGTAMAIWGLGSLVAPVETSFTKNILFAM
;
A
#
# COMPACT_ATOMS: atom_id res chain seq x y z
N MET A 1 9.39 -50.97 54.88
CA MET A 1 10.79 -50.58 54.59
C MET A 1 10.89 -50.38 53.08
N ALA A 2 11.37 -49.20 52.64
CA ALA A 2 11.61 -48.71 51.26
C ALA A 2 10.33 -48.43 50.40
N ARG A 3 9.86 -47.18 50.22
CA ARG A 3 10.32 -46.01 49.41
C ARG A 3 10.26 -46.22 47.89
N CYS A 4 9.18 -45.75 47.28
CA CYS A 4 9.08 -45.35 45.87
C CYS A 4 9.44 -43.86 45.77
N ASP A 5 10.55 -43.53 45.12
CA ASP A 5 10.96 -42.15 44.85
C ASP A 5 10.32 -41.63 43.55
N LEU A 6 9.92 -40.36 43.63
CA LEU A 6 9.18 -39.56 42.66
C LEU A 6 10.08 -39.15 41.49
N ALA A 7 9.58 -39.31 40.26
CA ALA A 7 10.19 -38.71 39.07
C ALA A 7 9.83 -37.21 39.01
N ASP A 8 10.87 -36.36 38.94
CA ASP A 8 10.82 -34.91 38.75
C ASP A 8 10.71 -34.55 37.25
N PRO A 9 9.76 -33.71 36.82
CA PRO A 9 9.58 -33.31 35.43
C PRO A 9 10.21 -31.93 35.13
N ALA A 10 11.54 -31.79 35.07
CA ALA A 10 12.17 -30.60 34.48
C ALA A 10 13.69 -30.76 34.19
N ALA A 11 14.07 -31.23 33.00
CA ALA A 11 15.36 -30.87 32.38
C ALA A 11 15.38 -31.26 30.89
N ARG A 12 15.33 -30.25 30.00
CA ARG A 12 15.47 -30.39 28.54
C ARG A 12 16.94 -30.14 28.16
N PRO A 13 17.67 -31.09 27.55
CA PRO A 13 19.03 -30.80 27.08
C PRO A 13 19.02 -30.15 25.68
N LEU A 14 19.81 -29.08 25.55
CA LEU A 14 20.16 -28.38 24.31
C LEU A 14 20.92 -29.32 23.36
N SER A 15 20.41 -29.53 22.14
CA SER A 15 21.18 -30.15 21.06
C SER A 15 21.98 -29.06 20.34
N THR A 16 23.29 -29.08 20.58
CA THR A 16 24.31 -28.41 19.79
C THR A 16 24.44 -29.09 18.43
N SER A 17 24.39 -28.32 17.35
CA SER A 17 24.75 -28.81 16.01
C SER A 17 25.93 -27.99 15.47
N PRO A 18 27.13 -28.57 15.35
CA PRO A 18 28.26 -27.92 14.70
C PRO A 18 28.18 -28.15 13.18
N LYS A 19 28.37 -27.05 12.45
CA LYS A 19 28.57 -27.00 10.99
C LYS A 19 29.77 -27.86 10.57
N THR A 20 29.67 -28.65 9.50
CA THR A 20 30.77 -28.89 8.55
C THR A 20 30.23 -29.34 7.19
N VAL A 21 30.82 -28.73 6.17
CA VAL A 21 30.56 -28.73 4.73
C VAL A 21 31.14 -29.97 4.04
N ALA A 22 30.41 -30.56 3.09
CA ALA A 22 30.91 -31.19 1.84
C ALA A 22 29.69 -31.72 1.05
N SER A 23 29.27 -31.02 -0.02
CA SER A 23 29.63 -31.29 -1.42
C SER A 23 28.88 -32.47 -2.05
N ASN A 24 28.20 -32.13 -3.15
CA ASN A 24 27.63 -32.99 -4.20
C ASN A 24 26.33 -33.73 -3.87
N SER A 25 25.22 -33.06 -4.13
CA SER A 25 24.08 -33.70 -4.79
C SER A 25 23.68 -32.82 -5.96
N ALA A 26 23.83 -33.38 -7.15
CA ALA A 26 23.44 -32.77 -8.41
C ALA A 26 22.00 -32.25 -8.28
N ALA A 27 21.82 -31.00 -8.68
CA ALA A 27 20.52 -30.36 -8.81
C ALA A 27 19.64 -31.24 -9.71
N VAL A 28 18.71 -31.97 -9.10
CA VAL A 28 17.47 -32.32 -9.76
C VAL A 28 16.71 -31.00 -9.84
N ALA A 29 16.95 -30.25 -10.93
CA ALA A 29 16.17 -29.08 -11.25
C ALA A 29 14.72 -29.56 -11.40
N ASN A 30 13.90 -29.27 -10.38
CA ASN A 30 12.46 -29.44 -10.50
C ASN A 30 12.01 -28.43 -11.56
N PRO A 31 11.45 -28.85 -12.71
CA PRO A 31 11.12 -27.95 -13.82
C PRO A 31 9.95 -26.98 -13.54
N THR A 32 9.51 -26.89 -12.28
CA THR A 32 8.37 -26.09 -11.83
C THR A 32 8.74 -25.06 -10.76
N GLU A 33 10.01 -25.01 -10.34
CA GLU A 33 10.50 -24.01 -9.40
C GLU A 33 11.13 -22.88 -10.21
N VAL A 34 10.36 -21.83 -10.46
CA VAL A 34 10.84 -20.60 -11.09
C VAL A 34 11.64 -19.84 -10.04
N ASP A 35 12.89 -20.25 -9.85
CA ASP A 35 13.88 -19.50 -9.08
C ASP A 35 14.62 -18.54 -10.02
N TRP A 36 15.25 -17.52 -9.44
CA TRP A 36 16.07 -16.58 -10.19
C TRP A 36 17.26 -17.32 -10.84
N ASP A 37 17.75 -16.87 -12.01
CA ASP A 37 18.81 -17.56 -12.77
C ASP A 37 20.21 -17.52 -12.07
N GLY A 38 20.26 -17.08 -10.80
CA GLY A 38 21.41 -17.09 -9.89
C GLY A 38 21.38 -15.95 -8.86
N ASP A 39 22.30 -15.98 -7.88
CA ASP A 39 22.42 -14.96 -6.82
C ASP A 39 22.65 -13.51 -7.33
N ALA A 40 23.04 -13.36 -8.61
CA ALA A 40 23.35 -12.09 -9.26
C ALA A 40 22.35 -11.68 -10.36
N ASP A 41 21.18 -12.30 -10.44
CA ASP A 41 20.17 -12.01 -11.46
C ASP A 41 19.71 -10.53 -11.40
N PRO A 42 19.83 -9.74 -12.49
CA PRO A 42 19.36 -8.35 -12.57
C PRO A 42 17.85 -8.19 -12.36
N SER A 43 17.08 -9.26 -12.56
CA SER A 43 15.63 -9.28 -12.36
C SER A 43 15.23 -9.41 -10.88
N ASN A 44 16.16 -9.78 -10.00
CA ASN A 44 15.97 -9.77 -8.56
C ASN A 44 15.98 -8.32 -8.03
N PRO A 45 14.87 -7.79 -7.48
CA PRO A 45 14.79 -6.42 -6.95
C PRO A 45 15.76 -6.16 -5.79
N MET A 46 16.27 -7.21 -5.13
CA MET A 46 17.26 -7.10 -4.07
C MET A 46 18.65 -6.71 -4.59
N ASN A 47 18.97 -7.03 -5.85
CA ASN A 47 20.27 -6.76 -6.46
C ASN A 47 20.35 -5.36 -7.11
N TRP A 48 19.23 -4.62 -7.13
CA TRP A 48 19.17 -3.27 -7.69
C TRP A 48 20.03 -2.27 -6.91
N SER A 49 20.47 -1.19 -7.55
CA SER A 49 21.27 -0.17 -6.87
C SER A 49 20.49 0.41 -5.68
N PHE A 50 21.21 0.73 -4.60
CA PHE A 50 20.62 1.30 -3.38
C PHE A 50 19.70 2.48 -3.70
N TRP A 51 20.18 3.43 -4.51
CA TRP A 51 19.42 4.60 -4.94
C TRP A 51 18.13 4.23 -5.69
N TYR A 52 18.18 3.24 -6.58
CA TYR A 52 17.00 2.84 -7.35
C TYR A 52 15.89 2.26 -6.44
N ARG A 53 16.26 1.46 -5.44
CA ARG A 53 15.33 0.92 -4.43
C ARG A 53 14.69 2.02 -3.59
N TRP A 54 15.51 2.95 -3.09
CA TRP A 54 15.02 4.08 -2.31
C TRP A 54 14.14 5.03 -3.12
N CYS A 55 14.48 5.29 -4.39
CA CYS A 55 13.61 6.05 -5.28
C CYS A 55 12.23 5.40 -5.46
N HIS A 56 12.14 4.06 -5.58
CA HIS A 56 10.85 3.38 -5.66
C HIS A 56 10.01 3.54 -4.39
N ILE A 57 10.64 3.38 -3.22
CA ILE A 57 9.97 3.57 -1.93
C ILE A 57 9.45 5.01 -1.80
N VAL A 58 10.24 6.00 -2.20
CA VAL A 58 9.84 7.42 -2.20
C VAL A 58 8.68 7.67 -3.16
N VAL A 59 8.70 7.11 -4.37
CA VAL A 59 7.60 7.25 -5.34
C VAL A 59 6.31 6.63 -4.79
N ILE A 60 6.37 5.43 -4.22
CA ILE A 60 5.20 4.79 -3.60
C ILE A 60 4.68 5.64 -2.43
N SER A 61 5.57 6.18 -1.60
CA SER A 61 5.21 7.11 -0.51
C SER A 61 4.53 8.37 -1.02
N LEU A 62 5.03 8.97 -2.10
CA LEU A 62 4.40 10.13 -2.75
C LEU A 62 3.01 9.79 -3.32
N LEU A 63 2.83 8.63 -3.93
CA LEU A 63 1.51 8.18 -4.41
C LEU A 63 0.52 7.97 -3.25
N THR A 64 0.97 7.35 -2.15
CA THR A 64 0.16 7.21 -0.94
C THR A 64 -0.18 8.58 -0.33
N PHE A 65 0.76 9.52 -0.36
CA PHE A 65 0.54 10.89 0.10
C PHE A 65 -0.51 11.63 -0.75
N VAL A 66 -0.41 11.60 -2.07
CA VAL A 66 -1.37 12.25 -2.99
C VAL A 66 -2.79 11.70 -2.79
N THR A 67 -2.94 10.38 -2.66
CA THR A 67 -4.25 9.74 -2.47
C THR A 67 -4.84 10.06 -1.09
N SER A 68 -4.00 10.13 -0.05
CA SER A 68 -4.41 10.57 1.29
C SER A 68 -4.83 12.04 1.31
N LEU A 69 -4.07 12.93 0.66
CA LEU A 69 -4.42 14.34 0.49
C LEU A 69 -5.76 14.52 -0.22
N GLY A 70 -5.99 13.80 -1.32
CA GLY A 70 -7.23 13.91 -2.10
C GLY A 70 -8.49 13.49 -1.32
N SER A 71 -8.36 12.67 -0.27
CA SER A 71 -9.46 12.35 0.64
C SER A 71 -9.65 13.42 1.72
N SER A 72 -8.55 13.93 2.29
CA SER A 72 -8.57 14.87 3.41
C SER A 72 -8.95 16.29 2.99
N MET A 73 -8.49 16.75 1.82
CA MET A 73 -8.84 18.06 1.27
C MET A 73 -10.31 18.15 0.87
N LEU A 74 -10.91 17.04 0.44
CA LEU A 74 -12.31 17.05 0.00
C LEU A 74 -13.29 17.19 1.15
N ALA A 75 -13.01 16.56 2.30
CA ALA A 75 -13.89 16.54 3.46
C ALA A 75 -14.43 17.94 3.87
N PRO A 76 -13.61 19.00 4.02
CA PRO A 76 -14.12 20.35 4.28
C PRO A 76 -14.75 21.04 3.07
N ALA A 77 -14.40 20.64 1.84
CA ALA A 77 -14.90 21.25 0.61
C ALA A 77 -16.23 20.62 0.13
N VAL A 78 -16.67 19.50 0.72
CA VAL A 78 -17.91 18.81 0.31
C VAL A 78 -19.13 19.75 0.31
N PRO A 79 -19.39 20.56 1.35
CA PRO A 79 -20.56 21.43 1.36
C PRO A 79 -20.54 22.46 0.22
N ASP A 80 -19.38 23.05 -0.05
CA ASP A 80 -19.22 24.03 -1.15
C ASP A 80 -19.40 23.37 -2.52
N VAL A 81 -18.85 22.17 -2.72
CA VAL A 81 -19.01 21.40 -3.95
C VAL A 81 -20.48 21.02 -4.16
N MET A 82 -21.17 20.56 -3.12
CA MET A 82 -22.59 20.17 -3.19
C MET A 82 -23.49 21.37 -3.52
N ARG A 83 -23.19 22.53 -2.91
CA ARG A 83 -23.88 23.79 -3.23
C ARG A 83 -23.63 24.24 -4.68
N SER A 84 -22.41 24.09 -5.18
CA SER A 84 -22.08 24.40 -6.59
C SER A 84 -22.79 23.50 -7.61
N LEU A 85 -23.10 22.27 -7.20
CA LEU A 85 -23.88 21.28 -7.97
C LEU A 85 -25.39 21.43 -7.77
N GLY A 86 -25.85 22.44 -7.02
CA GLY A 86 -27.26 22.76 -6.83
C GLY A 86 -28.00 21.83 -5.86
N SER A 87 -27.31 21.16 -4.93
CA SER A 87 -27.92 20.26 -3.96
C SER A 87 -27.52 20.60 -2.52
N ASP A 88 -28.51 20.93 -1.68
CA ASP A 88 -28.35 21.27 -0.25
C ASP A 88 -28.72 20.10 0.69
N ASN A 89 -28.70 18.87 0.20
CA ASN A 89 -29.06 17.69 0.99
C ASN A 89 -27.87 17.22 1.84
N ALA A 90 -27.96 17.38 3.16
CA ALA A 90 -26.94 16.93 4.13
C ALA A 90 -26.66 15.41 4.06
N GLU A 91 -27.65 14.59 3.67
CA GLU A 91 -27.46 13.16 3.46
C GLU A 91 -26.48 12.88 2.30
N LEU A 92 -26.56 13.66 1.21
CA LEU A 92 -25.68 13.51 0.06
C LEU A 92 -24.25 13.96 0.38
N GLU A 93 -24.07 15.00 1.20
CA GLU A 93 -22.74 15.42 1.66
C GLU A 93 -22.01 14.30 2.41
N SER A 94 -22.69 13.65 3.36
CA SER A 94 -22.12 12.53 4.11
C SER A 94 -21.88 11.31 3.21
N PHE A 95 -22.73 11.13 2.19
CA PHE A 95 -22.63 10.05 1.22
C PHE A 95 -21.40 10.19 0.30
N VAL A 96 -21.01 11.42 -0.08
CA VAL A 96 -19.80 11.68 -0.89
C VAL A 96 -18.53 11.11 -0.23
N VAL A 97 -18.41 11.24 1.09
CA VAL A 97 -17.24 10.71 1.82
C VAL A 97 -17.38 9.19 1.98
N SER A 98 -18.58 8.71 2.30
CA SER A 98 -18.84 7.29 2.52
C SER A 98 -18.63 6.45 1.26
N ILE A 99 -19.09 6.92 0.09
CA ILE A 99 -18.92 6.22 -1.19
C ILE A 99 -17.44 6.09 -1.59
N TYR A 100 -16.62 7.09 -1.25
CA TYR A 100 -15.18 7.01 -1.43
C TYR A 100 -14.56 5.88 -0.59
N VAL A 101 -14.98 5.77 0.67
CA VAL A 101 -14.52 4.70 1.59
C VAL A 101 -14.97 3.33 1.10
N ILE A 102 -16.20 3.21 0.57
CA ILE A 102 -16.68 1.97 -0.07
C ILE A 102 -15.77 1.61 -1.26
N GLY A 103 -15.43 2.58 -2.11
CA GLY A 103 -14.47 2.36 -3.20
C GLY A 103 -13.10 1.91 -2.68
N TYR A 104 -12.61 2.52 -1.61
CA TYR A 104 -11.37 2.12 -0.93
C TYR A 104 -11.42 0.68 -0.39
N ALA A 105 -12.57 0.21 0.07
CA ALA A 105 -12.73 -1.17 0.54
C ALA A 105 -12.77 -2.17 -0.63
N LEU A 106 -13.36 -1.79 -1.76
CA LEU A 106 -13.49 -2.66 -2.94
C LEU A 106 -12.24 -2.69 -3.81
N GLY A 107 -11.49 -1.59 -3.89
CA GLY A 107 -10.30 -1.48 -4.75
C GLY A 107 -9.26 -2.59 -4.54
N PRO A 108 -8.85 -2.90 -3.29
CA PRO A 108 -7.83 -3.93 -3.02
C PRO A 108 -8.27 -5.33 -3.46
N LEU A 109 -9.58 -5.63 -3.46
CA LEU A 109 -10.10 -6.92 -3.88
C LEU A 109 -9.75 -7.25 -5.34
N ILE A 110 -9.61 -6.22 -6.18
CA ILE A 110 -9.23 -6.36 -7.59
C ILE A 110 -7.74 -6.08 -7.76
N ALA A 111 -7.21 -5.04 -7.11
CA ALA A 111 -5.82 -4.61 -7.28
C ALA A 111 -4.81 -5.64 -6.76
N ALA A 112 -5.11 -6.33 -5.65
CA ALA A 112 -4.21 -7.33 -5.06
C ALA A 112 -3.96 -8.52 -6.01
N PRO A 113 -4.99 -9.28 -6.48
CA PRO A 113 -4.75 -10.41 -7.38
C PRO A 113 -4.20 -9.96 -8.74
N MET A 114 -4.61 -8.80 -9.26
CA MET A 114 -4.03 -8.29 -10.50
C MET A 114 -2.54 -7.99 -10.37
N SER A 115 -2.07 -7.60 -9.19
CA SER A 115 -0.65 -7.29 -8.96
C SER A 115 0.26 -8.52 -9.02
N GLU A 116 -0.28 -9.70 -8.74
CA GLU A 116 0.45 -10.96 -8.79
C GLU A 116 0.51 -11.53 -10.21
N ILE A 117 -0.54 -11.33 -11.02
CA ILE A 117 -0.62 -11.87 -12.39
C ILE A 117 0.09 -10.97 -13.41
N TYR A 118 -0.15 -9.65 -13.34
CA TYR A 118 0.36 -8.69 -14.33
C TYR A 118 1.64 -7.98 -13.88
N GLY A 119 2.06 -8.19 -12.63
CA GLY A 119 3.19 -7.50 -12.03
C GLY A 119 2.80 -6.17 -11.38
N ARG A 120 3.49 -5.84 -10.29
CA ARG A 120 3.15 -4.70 -9.43
C ARG A 120 3.27 -3.35 -10.16
N SER A 121 4.32 -3.14 -10.96
CA SER A 121 4.58 -1.85 -11.63
C SER A 121 3.49 -1.44 -12.61
N ILE A 122 2.91 -2.39 -13.36
CA ILE A 122 1.83 -2.11 -14.31
C ILE A 122 0.55 -1.70 -13.56
N VAL A 123 0.23 -2.42 -12.47
CA VAL A 123 -0.94 -2.10 -11.65
C VAL A 123 -0.83 -0.71 -11.01
N TYR A 124 0.35 -0.31 -10.54
CA TYR A 124 0.58 1.07 -10.07
C TYR A 124 0.29 2.11 -11.16
N ASN A 125 0.84 1.94 -12.37
CA ASN A 125 0.64 2.89 -13.45
C ASN A 125 -0.82 2.98 -13.91
N VAL A 126 -1.49 1.84 -14.09
CA VAL A 126 -2.92 1.80 -14.49
C VAL A 126 -3.79 2.44 -13.43
N SER A 127 -3.57 2.11 -12.16
CA SER A 127 -4.33 2.71 -11.05
C SER A 127 -4.11 4.22 -10.96
N ASN A 128 -2.88 4.71 -11.18
CA ASN A 128 -2.57 6.13 -11.16
C ASN A 128 -3.25 6.90 -12.31
N VAL A 129 -3.24 6.35 -13.53
CA VAL A 129 -3.95 6.96 -14.68
C VAL A 129 -5.45 6.99 -14.44
N LEU A 130 -6.01 5.92 -13.88
CA LEU A 130 -7.44 5.81 -13.58
C LEU A 130 -7.84 6.75 -12.43
N PHE A 131 -6.99 6.90 -11.42
CA PHE A 131 -7.15 7.87 -10.34
C PHE A 131 -7.13 9.31 -10.86
N LEU A 132 -6.16 9.64 -11.72
CA LEU A 132 -6.04 10.97 -12.33
C LEU A 132 -7.25 11.28 -13.20
N GLY A 133 -7.66 10.35 -14.07
CA GLY A 133 -8.84 10.49 -14.91
C GLY A 133 -10.13 10.65 -14.10
N ALA A 134 -10.31 9.86 -13.04
CA ALA A 134 -11.46 9.98 -12.14
C ALA A 134 -11.46 11.32 -11.38
N THR A 135 -10.29 11.80 -10.96
CA THR A 135 -10.14 13.10 -10.29
C THR A 135 -10.49 14.26 -11.23
N ILE A 136 -10.04 14.20 -12.49
CA ILE A 136 -10.44 15.17 -13.52
C ILE A 136 -11.96 15.08 -13.79
N GLY A 137 -12.52 13.87 -13.82
CA GLY A 137 -13.95 13.63 -13.94
C GLY A 137 -14.77 14.25 -12.79
N CYS A 138 -14.26 14.18 -11.55
CA CYS A 138 -14.85 14.88 -10.40
C CYS A 138 -14.85 16.40 -10.61
N ALA A 139 -13.76 16.98 -11.12
CA ALA A 139 -13.65 18.42 -11.36
C ALA A 139 -14.56 18.91 -12.51
N LEU A 140 -14.81 18.07 -13.51
CA LEU A 140 -15.70 18.37 -14.65
C LEU A 140 -17.16 17.93 -14.41
N SER A 141 -17.48 17.42 -13.23
CA SER A 141 -18.82 16.91 -12.95
C SER A 141 -19.84 18.05 -12.90
N THR A 142 -20.97 17.86 -13.60
CA THR A 142 -22.06 18.84 -13.65
C THR A 142 -23.27 18.44 -12.80
N ASN A 143 -23.26 17.21 -12.28
CA ASN A 143 -24.35 16.63 -11.52
C ASN A 143 -23.79 15.85 -10.33
N VAL A 144 -24.52 15.82 -9.21
CA VAL A 144 -24.13 15.08 -8.01
C VAL A 144 -23.93 13.59 -8.29
N GLY A 145 -24.81 12.96 -9.09
CA GLY A 145 -24.67 11.54 -9.42
C GLY A 145 -23.38 11.23 -10.18
N MET A 146 -22.98 12.09 -11.11
CA MET A 146 -21.72 11.97 -11.86
C MET A 146 -20.51 12.13 -10.92
N PHE A 147 -20.57 13.13 -10.04
CA PHE A 147 -19.56 13.34 -9.00
C PHE A 147 -19.40 12.11 -8.10
N LEU A 148 -20.49 11.51 -7.64
CA LEU A 148 -20.49 10.31 -6.80
C LEU A 148 -19.87 9.09 -7.51
N VAL A 149 -20.20 8.88 -8.79
CA VAL A 149 -19.64 7.77 -9.58
C VAL A 149 -18.12 7.94 -9.76
N PHE A 150 -17.67 9.13 -10.16
CA PHE A 150 -16.23 9.38 -10.26
C PHE A 150 -15.54 9.30 -8.90
N ARG A 151 -16.23 9.69 -7.82
CA ARG A 151 -15.69 9.57 -6.48
C ARG A 151 -15.47 8.11 -6.09
N LEU A 152 -16.43 7.23 -6.37
CA LEU A 152 -16.29 5.79 -6.16
C LEU A 152 -15.09 5.24 -6.94
N ILE A 153 -14.98 5.58 -8.22
CA ILE A 153 -13.89 5.14 -9.10
C ILE A 153 -12.54 5.65 -8.57
N SER A 154 -12.46 6.93 -8.17
CA SER A 154 -11.25 7.52 -7.58
C SER A 154 -10.85 6.81 -6.28
N GLY A 155 -11.84 6.36 -5.48
CA GLY A 155 -11.60 5.56 -4.28
C GLY A 155 -11.02 4.19 -4.60
N CYS A 156 -11.64 3.46 -5.53
CA CYS A 156 -11.16 2.15 -5.99
C CYS A 156 -9.73 2.21 -6.54
N ALA A 157 -9.38 3.28 -7.27
CA ALA A 157 -8.06 3.45 -7.86
C ALA A 157 -7.01 3.91 -6.85
N GLY A 158 -7.37 4.89 -6.01
CA GLY A 158 -6.47 5.57 -5.09
C GLY A 158 -5.97 4.70 -3.94
N VAL A 159 -6.64 3.61 -3.61
CA VAL A 159 -6.20 2.68 -2.55
C VAL A 159 -5.05 1.76 -2.97
N THR A 160 -4.80 1.62 -4.28
CA THR A 160 -3.75 0.73 -4.83
C THR A 160 -2.38 0.87 -4.16
N PRO A 161 -1.79 2.09 -4.03
CA PRO A 161 -0.50 2.23 -3.38
C PRO A 161 -0.51 1.91 -1.88
N LEU A 162 -1.65 2.07 -1.21
CA LEU A 162 -1.80 1.68 0.19
C LEU A 162 -1.87 0.16 0.34
N ALA A 163 -2.59 -0.52 -0.55
CA ALA A 163 -2.78 -1.97 -0.52
C ALA A 163 -1.52 -2.75 -0.95
N LEU A 164 -0.87 -2.33 -2.03
CA LEU A 164 0.29 -3.03 -2.60
C LEU A 164 1.63 -2.51 -2.06
N GLY A 165 1.64 -1.34 -1.41
CA GLY A 165 2.87 -0.66 -0.95
C GLY A 165 3.67 -1.53 0.01
N GLY A 166 3.00 -2.15 0.97
CA GLY A 166 3.66 -3.04 1.93
C GLY A 166 4.31 -4.26 1.28
N GLY A 167 3.60 -4.91 0.34
CA GLY A 167 4.16 -6.02 -0.43
C GLY A 167 5.37 -5.56 -1.24
N SER A 168 5.26 -4.43 -1.94
CA SER A 168 6.32 -3.87 -2.79
C SER A 168 7.61 -3.58 -2.01
N ILE A 169 7.47 -2.99 -0.82
CA ILE A 169 8.60 -2.71 0.07
C ILE A 169 9.23 -4.02 0.58
N GLY A 170 8.42 -5.04 0.85
CA GLY A 170 8.90 -6.37 1.26
C GLY A 170 9.76 -7.06 0.21
N ASP A 171 9.45 -6.89 -1.08
CA ASP A 171 10.26 -7.47 -2.18
C ASP A 171 11.54 -6.66 -2.44
N LEU A 172 11.55 -5.36 -2.16
CA LEU A 172 12.68 -4.45 -2.46
C LEU A 172 13.76 -4.46 -1.37
N MET A 173 13.42 -4.83 -0.13
CA MET A 173 14.27 -4.63 1.04
C MET A 173 14.51 -5.92 1.82
N ALA A 174 15.74 -6.09 2.32
CA ALA A 174 16.06 -7.14 3.28
C ALA A 174 15.19 -7.03 4.55
N PRO A 175 14.80 -8.16 5.17
CA PRO A 175 13.97 -8.16 6.38
C PRO A 175 14.50 -7.23 7.49
N GLU A 176 15.81 -7.10 7.60
CA GLU A 176 16.52 -6.24 8.56
C GLU A 176 16.24 -4.73 8.36
N LYS A 177 16.04 -4.31 7.10
CA LYS A 177 15.83 -2.88 6.73
C LYS A 177 14.38 -2.59 6.35
N MET A 178 13.54 -3.61 6.24
CA MET A 178 12.12 -3.50 5.89
C MET A 178 11.36 -2.61 6.89
N GLY A 179 11.65 -2.71 8.20
CA GLY A 179 11.01 -1.86 9.21
C GLY A 179 11.25 -0.37 9.00
N THR A 180 12.49 0.03 8.67
CA THR A 180 12.83 1.43 8.38
C THR A 180 12.17 1.92 7.09
N ALA A 181 12.15 1.09 6.05
CA ALA A 181 11.49 1.42 4.79
C ALA A 181 9.97 1.59 4.95
N MET A 182 9.33 0.71 5.72
CA MET A 182 7.91 0.81 6.07
C MET A 182 7.61 2.06 6.90
N ALA A 183 8.51 2.44 7.82
CA ALA A 183 8.36 3.67 8.59
C ALA A 183 8.40 4.90 7.67
N ILE A 184 9.33 4.95 6.71
CA ILE A 184 9.45 6.07 5.75
C ILE A 184 8.24 6.13 4.80
N TRP A 185 7.71 4.98 4.39
CA TRP A 185 6.45 4.92 3.65
C TRP A 185 5.26 5.39 4.48
N GLY A 186 5.17 4.95 5.74
CA GLY A 186 4.12 5.37 6.67
C GLY A 186 4.14 6.87 6.99
N LEU A 187 5.33 7.50 6.99
CA LEU A 187 5.46 8.96 7.11
C LEU A 187 4.73 9.70 5.98
N GLY A 188 4.71 9.15 4.76
CA GLY A 188 3.96 9.74 3.64
C GLY A 188 2.47 9.89 3.95
N SER A 189 1.85 8.88 4.56
CA SER A 189 0.44 8.96 5.00
C SER A 189 0.22 9.92 6.16
N LEU A 190 1.18 10.02 7.08
CA LEU A 190 1.08 10.87 8.28
C LEU A 190 1.20 12.37 7.99
N VAL A 191 1.90 12.76 6.92
CA VAL A 191 2.06 14.18 6.53
C VAL A 191 0.78 14.76 5.93
N ALA A 192 -0.09 13.95 5.32
CA ALA A 192 -1.31 14.41 4.66
C ALA A 192 -2.30 15.23 5.55
N PRO A 193 -2.66 14.79 6.78
CA PRO A 193 -3.53 15.60 7.65
C PRO A 193 -2.86 16.89 8.16
N VAL A 194 -1.53 16.92 8.25
CA VAL A 194 -0.78 18.13 8.64
C VAL A 194 -0.91 19.21 7.57
N GLU A 195 -0.75 18.84 6.30
CA GLU A 195 -0.93 19.79 5.19
C GLU A 195 -2.37 20.29 5.04
N THR A 196 -3.34 19.41 5.27
CA THR A 196 -4.77 19.80 5.23
C THR A 196 -5.07 20.86 6.30
N SER A 197 -4.49 20.72 7.50
CA SER A 197 -4.63 21.70 8.59
C SER A 197 -3.94 23.03 8.23
N PHE A 198 -2.78 22.97 7.58
CA PHE A 198 -2.06 24.16 7.13
C PHE A 198 -2.83 24.92 6.05
N THR A 199 -3.40 24.19 5.08
CA THR A 199 -4.18 24.78 3.97
C THR A 199 -5.46 25.44 4.45
N LYS A 200 -6.18 24.84 5.42
CA LYS A 200 -7.34 25.51 6.04
C LYS A 200 -6.96 26.83 6.70
N ASN A 201 -5.82 26.87 7.38
CA ASN A 201 -5.36 28.05 8.10
C ASN A 201 -4.95 29.18 7.15
N ILE A 202 -4.38 28.85 5.99
CA ILE A 202 -4.05 29.84 4.95
C ILE A 202 -5.32 30.40 4.27
N LEU A 203 -6.32 29.55 4.01
CA LEU A 203 -7.56 29.95 3.34
C LEU A 203 -8.45 30.83 4.23
N PHE A 204 -8.42 30.63 5.55
CA PHE A 204 -9.09 31.52 6.52
C PHE A 204 -8.33 32.83 6.78
N ALA A 205 -7.07 32.92 6.38
CA ALA A 205 -6.24 34.10 6.55
C ALA A 205 -6.24 35.05 5.33
N MET A 206 -6.87 34.65 4.21
CA MET A 206 -7.10 35.47 3.01
C MET A 206 -8.55 35.94 2.95
#